data_AF-A0A8T5H331-F1
#
_entry.id   AF-A0A8T5H331-F1
#
_cell.length_a   1.000
_cell.length_b   1.000
_cell.length_c   1.000
_cell.angle_alpha   90.00
_cell.angle_beta   90.00
_cell.angle_gamma   90.00
#
_symmetry.space_group_name_H-M   'P 1'
#
loop_
_entity.id
_entity.type
_entity.pdbx_description
1 polymer ?
#
loop_
_entity_poly.entity_id
_entity_poly.type
_entity_poly.pdbx_seq_one_letter_code
_entity_poly.pdbx_strand_id
1 'polypeptide(L)'
;MRKELLVFSLLFLLVLIVGCGKLQLEIEENNESVILNETIEIENDIVEIEVEQLNNTTSCISNSNCESGDLCINKVCGKIADNYITEDCDNTCKVTGATIITSDDETYEVSPGEGSFTFAGAVEWKLQSTPDYCQGETPKSPIKLIKKNTGKILSEEIIILNENETSSTITHPNIARVQFTLNLAVADETCS
;
A
#
# COMPACT_ATOMS: atom_id res chain seq x y z
N MET A 1 -44.38 41.58 -13.34
CA MET A 1 -43.44 40.92 -12.40
C MET A 1 -42.12 40.51 -13.08
N ARG A 2 -41.46 41.40 -13.84
CA ARG A 2 -40.17 41.09 -14.51
C ARG A 2 -39.05 42.09 -14.22
N LYS A 3 -39.32 43.16 -13.46
CA LYS A 3 -38.33 44.20 -13.11
C LYS A 3 -37.71 44.00 -11.71
N GLU A 4 -38.43 43.33 -10.81
CA GLU A 4 -37.97 43.02 -9.44
C GLU A 4 -36.89 41.90 -9.40
N LEU A 5 -36.90 40.98 -10.38
CA LEU A 5 -36.01 39.81 -10.37
C LEU A 5 -34.57 40.14 -10.81
N LEU A 6 -34.36 41.24 -11.54
CA LEU A 6 -33.04 41.66 -12.01
C LEU A 6 -32.22 42.40 -10.94
N VAL A 7 -32.88 43.02 -9.96
CA VAL A 7 -32.20 43.77 -8.88
C VAL A 7 -31.60 42.82 -7.84
N PHE A 8 -32.28 41.70 -7.54
CA PHE A 8 -31.75 40.68 -6.64
C PHE A 8 -30.57 39.90 -7.23
N SER A 9 -30.50 39.75 -8.56
CA SER A 9 -29.37 39.06 -9.22
C SER A 9 -28.10 39.91 -9.29
N LEU A 10 -28.20 41.25 -9.25
CA LEU A 10 -27.01 42.12 -9.19
C LEU A 10 -26.47 42.29 -7.77
N LEU A 11 -27.33 42.21 -6.73
CA LEU A 11 -26.88 42.37 -5.34
C LEU A 11 -26.07 41.17 -4.83
N PHE A 12 -26.32 39.96 -5.35
CA PHE A 12 -25.59 38.75 -4.94
C PHE A 12 -24.18 38.65 -5.56
N LEU A 13 -23.92 39.38 -6.65
CA LEU A 13 -22.61 39.37 -7.31
C LEU A 13 -21.54 40.23 -6.62
N LEU A 14 -21.95 41.13 -5.71
CA LEU A 14 -21.04 42.03 -4.99
C LEU A 14 -20.50 41.44 -3.67
N VAL A 15 -21.03 40.31 -3.19
CA VAL A 15 -20.64 39.70 -1.90
C VAL A 15 -19.43 38.75 -2.03
N LEU A 16 -19.00 38.38 -3.24
CA LEU A 16 -17.91 37.41 -3.44
C LEU A 16 -16.51 38.04 -3.66
N ILE A 17 -16.35 39.37 -3.56
CA ILE A 17 -15.07 40.06 -3.85
C ILE A 17 -14.28 40.43 -2.58
N VAL A 18 -14.70 40.00 -1.39
CA VAL A 18 -13.95 40.22 -0.13
C VAL A 18 -13.62 38.88 0.52
N GLY A 19 -12.61 38.21 -0.05
CA GLY A 19 -12.02 36.99 0.47
C GLY A 19 -10.54 36.94 0.12
N CYS A 20 -9.82 38.00 0.49
CA CYS A 20 -8.37 38.05 0.40
C CYS A 20 -7.79 37.28 1.58
N GLY A 21 -6.93 36.30 1.30
CA GLY A 21 -6.22 35.52 2.31
C GLY A 21 -5.35 34.45 1.66
N LYS A 22 -4.35 34.88 0.87
CA LYS A 22 -3.23 34.01 0.51
C LYS A 22 -2.49 33.68 1.80
N LEU A 23 -2.70 32.47 2.33
CA LEU A 23 -1.80 31.89 3.30
C LEU A 23 -0.76 31.08 2.53
N GLN A 24 0.42 31.68 2.39
CA GLN A 24 1.60 31.05 1.81
C GLN A 24 2.36 30.48 3.01
N LEU A 25 2.23 29.17 3.25
CA LEU A 25 3.07 28.44 4.18
C LEU A 25 4.24 27.88 3.37
N GLU A 26 5.32 28.63 3.40
CA GLU A 26 6.65 28.23 2.97
C GLU A 26 7.15 27.26 4.05
N ILE A 27 7.11 25.95 3.79
CA ILE A 27 7.83 24.97 4.59
C ILE A 27 9.27 25.03 4.09
N GLU A 28 10.09 25.71 4.87
CA GLU A 28 11.53 25.80 4.69
C GLU A 28 12.14 24.39 4.80
N GLU A 29 12.76 23.97 3.70
CA GLU A 29 13.45 22.71 3.52
C GLU A 29 14.80 22.79 4.25
N ASN A 30 14.87 22.32 5.50
CA ASN A 30 16.11 22.17 6.24
C ASN A 30 16.18 20.77 6.88
N ASN A 31 16.45 19.75 6.05
CA ASN A 31 17.07 18.51 6.53
C ASN A 31 18.57 18.62 6.23
N GLU A 32 19.24 19.40 7.08
CA GLU A 32 20.68 19.34 7.25
C GLU A 32 20.99 18.02 7.96
N SER A 33 21.44 17.02 7.19
CA SER A 33 21.95 15.79 7.76
C SER A 33 23.27 16.12 8.48
N VAL A 34 23.18 16.24 9.79
CA VAL A 34 24.34 16.32 10.68
C VAL A 34 25.08 14.98 10.58
N ILE A 35 26.13 14.96 9.76
CA ILE A 35 27.11 13.87 9.79
C ILE A 35 27.92 14.07 11.09
N LEU A 36 27.58 13.31 12.13
CA LEU A 36 28.40 13.18 13.32
C LEU A 36 29.63 12.36 12.94
N ASN A 37 30.67 13.02 12.44
CA ASN A 37 32.01 12.45 12.34
C ASN A 37 32.60 12.35 13.75
N GLU A 38 32.18 11.36 14.52
CA GLU A 38 32.87 10.97 15.74
C GLU A 38 34.15 10.25 15.33
N THR A 39 35.28 10.94 15.47
CA THR A 39 36.60 10.34 15.28
C THR A 39 36.96 9.62 16.58
N ILE A 40 36.73 8.31 16.63
CA ILE A 40 37.22 7.47 17.72
C ILE A 40 38.58 6.93 17.30
N GLU A 41 39.65 7.46 17.88
CA GLU A 41 40.98 6.84 17.82
C GLU A 41 40.96 5.60 18.74
N ILE A 42 40.83 4.40 18.16
CA ILE A 42 41.06 3.15 18.88
C ILE A 42 42.34 2.51 18.36
N GLU A 43 43.26 2.36 19.29
CA GLU A 43 44.52 1.63 19.23
C GLU A 43 44.29 0.18 18.75
N ASN A 44 44.92 -0.17 17.62
CA ASN A 44 45.18 -1.52 17.11
C ASN A 44 44.13 -2.62 17.41
N ASP A 45 43.03 -2.61 16.66
CA ASP A 45 42.40 -3.87 16.20
C ASP A 45 41.64 -3.60 14.90
N ILE A 46 41.96 -4.35 13.83
CA ILE A 46 41.28 -4.19 12.54
C ILE A 46 39.98 -4.98 12.62
N VAL A 47 38.91 -4.32 13.05
CA VAL A 47 37.55 -4.87 12.93
C VAL A 47 37.14 -4.72 11.46
N GLU A 48 37.03 -5.84 10.76
CA GLU A 48 36.42 -5.91 9.43
C GLU A 48 34.92 -5.62 9.59
N ILE A 49 34.53 -4.37 9.32
CA ILE A 49 33.13 -3.96 9.26
C ILE A 49 32.57 -4.50 7.95
N GLU A 50 31.80 -5.59 8.03
CA GLU A 50 30.94 -6.03 6.92
C GLU A 50 29.93 -4.90 6.66
N VAL A 51 30.17 -4.16 5.58
CA VAL A 51 29.25 -3.13 5.10
C VAL A 51 28.06 -3.87 4.50
N GLU A 52 26.99 -4.05 5.28
CA GLU A 52 25.70 -4.47 4.74
C GLU A 52 25.35 -3.52 3.60
N GLN A 53 25.23 -4.08 2.39
CA GLN A 53 24.83 -3.33 1.22
C GLN A 53 23.47 -2.69 1.48
N LEU A 54 23.43 -1.36 1.52
CA LEU A 54 22.18 -0.60 1.49
C LEU A 54 21.51 -0.88 0.14
N ASN A 55 20.67 -1.90 0.13
CA ASN A 55 19.93 -2.33 -1.05
C ASN A 55 19.12 -1.13 -1.56
N ASN A 56 19.48 -0.64 -2.75
CA ASN A 56 18.83 0.50 -3.37
C ASN A 56 17.39 0.12 -3.69
N THR A 57 16.50 0.35 -2.71
CA THR A 57 15.15 -0.18 -2.73
C THR A 57 14.35 0.62 -3.74
N THR A 58 14.22 0.09 -4.95
CA THR A 58 13.50 0.78 -6.03
C THR A 58 12.02 0.82 -5.68
N SER A 59 11.50 2.03 -5.45
CA SER A 59 10.08 2.21 -5.19
C SER A 59 9.28 1.97 -6.47
N CYS A 60 8.13 1.31 -6.35
CA CYS A 60 7.26 0.96 -7.47
C CYS A 60 5.79 1.32 -7.19
N ILE A 61 5.03 1.46 -8.26
CA ILE A 61 3.56 1.61 -8.22
C ILE A 61 2.84 0.55 -9.08
N SER A 62 3.62 -0.23 -9.83
CA SER A 62 3.15 -1.26 -10.76
C SER A 62 4.21 -2.33 -10.93
N ASN A 63 3.82 -3.59 -11.14
CA ASN A 63 4.73 -4.68 -11.51
C ASN A 63 5.60 -4.35 -12.73
N SER A 64 5.11 -3.50 -13.65
CA SER A 64 5.89 -3.04 -14.81
C SER A 64 7.07 -2.14 -14.46
N ASN A 65 7.17 -1.66 -13.21
CA ASN A 65 8.33 -0.93 -12.73
C ASN A 65 9.45 -1.84 -12.23
N CYS A 66 9.16 -3.14 -12.05
CA CYS A 66 10.09 -4.10 -11.49
C CYS A 66 10.77 -4.93 -12.58
N GLU A 67 11.90 -5.53 -12.23
CA GLU A 67 12.62 -6.44 -13.11
C GLU A 67 11.78 -7.69 -13.42
N SER A 68 12.16 -8.42 -14.47
CA SER A 68 11.40 -9.59 -14.89
C SER A 68 11.40 -10.66 -13.80
N GLY A 69 10.20 -11.05 -13.35
CA GLY A 69 10.00 -12.03 -12.28
C GLY A 69 9.71 -11.40 -10.91
N ASP A 70 9.96 -10.10 -10.76
CA ASP A 70 9.66 -9.36 -9.54
C ASP A 70 8.29 -8.68 -9.64
N LEU A 71 7.71 -8.44 -8.47
CA LEU A 71 6.42 -7.84 -8.27
C LEU A 71 6.57 -6.57 -7.43
N CYS A 72 5.67 -5.63 -7.62
CA CYS A 72 5.59 -4.46 -6.78
C CYS A 72 4.86 -4.82 -5.48
N ILE A 73 5.63 -5.09 -4.42
CA ILE A 73 5.15 -5.55 -3.12
C ILE A 73 5.36 -4.43 -2.10
N ASN A 74 4.29 -3.92 -1.48
CA ASN A 74 4.36 -2.81 -0.53
C ASN A 74 5.18 -1.62 -1.08
N LYS A 75 5.04 -1.32 -2.37
CA LYS A 75 5.78 -0.28 -3.13
C LYS A 75 7.28 -0.53 -3.29
N VAL A 76 7.73 -1.76 -3.12
CA VAL A 76 9.11 -2.20 -3.34
C VAL A 76 9.12 -3.38 -4.32
N CYS A 77 10.09 -3.41 -5.24
CA CYS A 77 10.25 -4.57 -6.12
C CYS A 77 10.86 -5.76 -5.37
N GLY A 78 10.23 -6.93 -5.50
CA GLY A 78 10.73 -8.19 -4.93
C GLY A 78 9.79 -9.37 -5.20
N LYS A 79 10.01 -10.48 -4.51
CA LYS A 79 9.16 -11.69 -4.63
C LYS A 79 8.31 -11.88 -3.39
N ILE A 80 7.14 -12.49 -3.56
CA ILE A 80 6.26 -12.84 -2.44
C ILE A 80 7.03 -13.70 -1.43
N ALA A 81 7.81 -14.67 -1.93
CA ALA A 81 8.56 -15.61 -1.11
C ALA A 81 9.56 -14.94 -0.14
N ASP A 82 10.11 -13.79 -0.51
CA ASP A 82 11.09 -13.06 0.32
C ASP A 82 10.48 -12.53 1.63
N ASN A 83 9.15 -12.62 1.79
CA ASN A 83 8.42 -12.20 2.98
C ASN A 83 8.17 -13.35 3.97
N TYR A 84 8.68 -14.55 3.67
CA TYR A 84 8.48 -15.77 4.43
C TYR A 84 9.82 -16.45 4.69
N ILE A 85 9.93 -17.14 5.83
CA ILE A 85 11.03 -18.06 6.08
C ILE A 85 10.66 -19.41 5.47
N THR A 86 11.43 -19.87 4.49
CA THR A 86 11.10 -21.07 3.69
C THR A 86 12.17 -22.17 3.76
N GLU A 87 13.26 -21.92 4.49
CA GLU A 87 14.40 -22.84 4.60
C GLU A 87 14.52 -23.37 6.03
N ASP A 88 15.13 -24.55 6.19
CA ASP A 88 15.39 -25.21 7.48
C ASP A 88 14.15 -25.44 8.37
N CYS A 89 13.00 -25.73 7.77
CA CYS A 89 11.76 -26.04 8.48
C CYS A 89 11.60 -27.55 8.74
N ASP A 90 11.24 -27.95 9.96
CA ASP A 90 10.82 -29.33 10.26
C ASP A 90 9.43 -29.67 9.66
N ASN A 91 8.51 -28.70 9.72
CA ASN A 91 7.20 -28.76 9.07
C ASN A 91 6.94 -27.43 8.35
N THR A 92 6.12 -27.48 7.31
CA THR A 92 5.78 -26.29 6.52
C THR A 92 4.29 -26.00 6.56
N CYS A 93 3.93 -24.72 6.59
CA CYS A 93 2.58 -24.22 6.53
C CYS A 93 2.36 -23.42 5.25
N LYS A 94 1.09 -23.28 4.86
CA LYS A 94 0.68 -22.46 3.73
C LYS A 94 -0.67 -21.83 4.01
N VAL A 95 -0.84 -20.57 3.60
CA VAL A 95 -2.14 -19.90 3.65
C VAL A 95 -3.07 -20.53 2.62
N THR A 96 -4.19 -21.05 3.10
CA THR A 96 -5.25 -21.69 2.31
C THR A 96 -6.49 -20.82 2.17
N GLY A 97 -6.66 -19.82 3.03
CA GLY A 97 -7.78 -18.90 3.01
C GLY A 97 -7.54 -17.65 3.83
N ALA A 98 -8.44 -16.68 3.72
CA ALA A 98 -8.43 -15.50 4.56
C ALA A 98 -9.86 -14.96 4.76
N THR A 99 -10.09 -14.38 5.94
CA THR A 99 -11.24 -13.53 6.22
C THR A 99 -10.81 -12.06 6.06
N ILE A 100 -11.36 -11.37 5.07
CA ILE A 100 -11.11 -9.96 4.79
C ILE A 100 -12.35 -9.14 5.14
N ILE A 101 -12.15 -8.07 5.92
CA ILE A 101 -13.20 -7.11 6.26
C ILE A 101 -12.88 -5.77 5.59
N THR A 102 -13.81 -5.22 4.83
CA THR A 102 -13.65 -3.91 4.21
C THR A 102 -14.08 -2.78 5.16
N SER A 103 -13.65 -1.54 4.91
CA SER A 103 -14.02 -0.38 5.75
C SER A 103 -15.51 -0.02 5.75
N ASP A 104 -16.30 -0.60 4.86
CA ASP A 104 -17.77 -0.53 4.81
C ASP A 104 -18.45 -1.76 5.44
N ASP A 105 -17.70 -2.51 6.25
CA ASP A 105 -18.14 -3.66 7.04
C ASP A 105 -18.58 -4.88 6.23
N GLU A 106 -18.20 -4.98 4.95
CA GLU A 106 -18.39 -6.21 4.18
C GLU A 106 -17.33 -7.24 4.57
N THR A 107 -17.74 -8.50 4.71
CA THR A 107 -16.86 -9.62 5.09
C THR A 107 -16.77 -10.62 3.95
N TYR A 108 -15.53 -11.04 3.65
CA TYR A 108 -15.21 -11.95 2.57
C TYR A 108 -14.36 -13.10 3.10
N GLU A 109 -14.85 -14.32 2.96
CA GLU A 109 -14.04 -15.54 3.12
C GLU A 109 -13.53 -15.93 1.72
N VAL A 110 -12.21 -15.91 1.53
CA VAL A 110 -11.59 -16.07 0.21
C VAL A 110 -10.46 -17.08 0.25
N SER A 111 -10.38 -17.91 -0.80
CA SER A 111 -9.23 -18.77 -1.07
C SER A 111 -8.23 -18.06 -2.01
N PRO A 112 -6.97 -18.52 -2.11
CA PRO A 112 -6.03 -17.99 -3.08
C PRO A 112 -6.60 -17.96 -4.50
N GLY A 113 -6.53 -16.79 -5.15
CA GLY A 113 -7.11 -16.51 -6.47
C GLY A 113 -8.48 -15.84 -6.41
N GLU A 114 -9.16 -15.89 -5.27
CA GLU A 114 -10.45 -15.26 -5.02
C GLU A 114 -10.30 -13.87 -4.41
N GLY A 115 -11.38 -13.08 -4.47
CA GLY A 115 -11.42 -11.72 -3.97
C GLY A 115 -12.66 -10.99 -4.48
N SER A 116 -12.65 -9.66 -4.36
CA SER A 116 -13.78 -8.82 -4.75
C SER A 116 -13.33 -7.62 -5.59
N PHE A 117 -14.29 -6.77 -5.95
CA PHE A 117 -14.06 -5.58 -6.77
C PHE A 117 -15.05 -4.48 -6.42
N THR A 118 -14.63 -3.23 -6.60
CA THR A 118 -15.51 -2.07 -6.42
C THR A 118 -16.40 -1.84 -7.64
N PHE A 119 -17.38 -0.93 -7.51
CA PHE A 119 -18.28 -0.51 -8.59
C PHE A 119 -17.58 -0.41 -9.97
N ALA A 120 -18.21 -1.03 -10.98
CA ALA A 120 -17.73 -1.11 -12.36
C ALA A 120 -16.34 -1.77 -12.56
N GLY A 121 -15.82 -2.52 -11.58
CA GLY A 121 -14.55 -3.25 -11.70
C GLY A 121 -13.31 -2.33 -11.73
N ALA A 122 -13.44 -1.11 -11.21
CA ALA A 122 -12.37 -0.12 -11.27
C ALA A 122 -11.21 -0.40 -10.29
N VAL A 123 -11.49 -1.11 -9.21
CA VAL A 123 -10.48 -1.66 -8.31
C VAL A 123 -10.87 -3.10 -8.04
N GLU A 124 -9.96 -4.03 -8.31
CA GLU A 124 -10.09 -5.44 -7.99
C GLU A 124 -9.03 -5.79 -6.95
N TRP A 125 -9.37 -6.63 -5.99
CA TRP A 125 -8.40 -7.19 -5.06
C TRP A 125 -8.56 -8.71 -5.00
N LYS A 126 -7.45 -9.43 -4.84
CA LYS A 126 -7.44 -10.90 -4.79
C LYS A 126 -6.39 -11.42 -3.82
N LEU A 127 -6.75 -12.41 -3.01
CA LEU A 127 -5.78 -13.17 -2.23
C LEU A 127 -4.83 -13.89 -3.20
N GLN A 128 -3.53 -13.78 -2.98
CA GLN A 128 -2.51 -14.50 -3.74
C GLN A 128 -2.06 -15.74 -2.97
N SER A 129 -1.55 -16.73 -3.68
CA SER A 129 -0.92 -17.88 -3.06
C SER A 129 0.38 -17.48 -2.38
N THR A 130 0.63 -18.05 -1.21
CA THR A 130 1.92 -18.00 -0.53
C THR A 130 2.79 -19.17 -0.97
N PRO A 131 4.13 -19.07 -0.85
CA PRO A 131 4.94 -20.28 -0.75
C PRO A 131 4.57 -21.08 0.50
N ASP A 132 5.11 -22.29 0.60
CA ASP A 132 5.18 -23.00 1.87
C ASP A 132 6.23 -22.28 2.75
N TYR A 133 5.90 -22.06 4.02
CA TYR A 133 6.75 -21.35 5.00
C TYR A 133 6.88 -22.15 6.29
N CYS A 134 7.88 -21.85 7.12
CA CYS A 134 8.11 -22.59 8.36
C CYS A 134 6.93 -22.49 9.33
N GLN A 135 6.55 -23.61 9.92
CA GLN A 135 5.55 -23.63 10.98
C GLN A 135 5.99 -22.76 12.18
N GLY A 136 5.07 -21.96 12.71
CA GLY A 136 5.31 -21.06 13.85
C GLY A 136 5.58 -19.61 13.44
N GLU A 137 5.83 -19.36 12.16
CA GLU A 137 5.83 -18.00 11.61
C GLU A 137 4.41 -17.41 11.66
N THR A 138 4.33 -16.09 11.83
CA THR A 138 3.04 -15.40 11.74
C THR A 138 2.54 -15.46 10.29
N PRO A 139 1.32 -15.99 10.04
CA PRO A 139 0.78 -16.03 8.69
C PRO A 139 0.65 -14.63 8.10
N LYS A 140 1.07 -14.49 6.85
CA LYS A 140 0.95 -13.25 6.07
C LYS A 140 0.15 -13.54 4.81
N SER A 141 -0.80 -12.67 4.50
CA SER A 141 -1.64 -12.81 3.31
C SER A 141 -1.26 -11.76 2.26
N PRO A 142 -0.72 -12.17 1.10
CA PRO A 142 -0.45 -11.28 -0.01
C PRO A 142 -1.75 -11.01 -0.76
N ILE A 143 -2.15 -9.75 -0.86
CA ILE A 143 -3.34 -9.30 -1.57
C ILE A 143 -2.90 -8.50 -2.80
N LYS A 144 -3.24 -9.01 -3.97
CA LYS A 144 -3.02 -8.31 -5.24
C LYS A 144 -4.12 -7.28 -5.46
N LEU A 145 -3.73 -6.03 -5.68
CA LEU A 145 -4.60 -4.91 -6.04
C LEU A 145 -4.40 -4.57 -7.52
N ILE A 146 -5.50 -4.47 -8.27
CA ILE A 146 -5.50 -4.06 -9.68
C ILE A 146 -6.43 -2.88 -9.83
N LYS A 147 -5.89 -1.72 -10.23
CA LYS A 147 -6.70 -0.54 -10.57
C LYS A 147 -6.88 -0.45 -12.07
N LYS A 148 -8.12 -0.26 -12.51
CA LYS A 148 -8.49 -0.19 -13.92
C LYS A 148 -9.27 1.08 -14.22
N ASN A 149 -9.07 1.61 -15.43
CA ASN A 149 -9.89 2.67 -15.98
C ASN A 149 -10.31 2.29 -17.40
N THR A 150 -11.62 2.19 -17.65
CA THR A 150 -12.17 1.80 -18.96
C THR A 150 -11.54 0.52 -19.52
N GLY A 151 -11.32 -0.48 -18.67
CA GLY A 151 -10.71 -1.77 -19.03
C GLY A 151 -9.18 -1.78 -19.12
N LYS A 152 -8.52 -0.62 -19.08
CA LYS A 152 -7.06 -0.52 -19.04
C LYS A 152 -6.55 -0.61 -17.61
N ILE A 153 -5.59 -1.50 -17.34
CA ILE A 153 -4.89 -1.55 -16.05
C ILE A 153 -4.02 -0.28 -15.92
N LEU A 154 -4.21 0.44 -14.82
CA LEU A 154 -3.46 1.63 -14.46
C LEU A 154 -2.32 1.31 -13.49
N SER A 155 -2.58 0.44 -12.52
CA SER A 155 -1.61 -0.02 -11.55
C SER A 155 -1.92 -1.44 -11.10
N GLU A 156 -0.88 -2.16 -10.74
CA GLU A 156 -0.93 -3.51 -10.19
C GLU A 156 0.12 -3.64 -9.10
N GLU A 157 -0.30 -3.84 -7.87
CA GLU A 157 0.58 -3.98 -6.70
C GLU A 157 0.12 -5.15 -5.84
N ILE A 158 1.01 -5.63 -4.98
CA ILE A 158 0.70 -6.57 -3.91
C ILE A 158 0.91 -5.84 -2.60
N ILE A 159 -0.08 -5.90 -1.72
CA ILE A 159 0.09 -5.55 -0.32
C ILE A 159 0.20 -6.83 0.50
N ILE A 160 1.06 -6.86 1.49
CA ILE A 160 1.15 -8.00 2.41
C ILE A 160 0.60 -7.55 3.75
N LEU A 161 -0.42 -8.25 4.23
CA LEU A 161 -1.06 -7.97 5.51
C LEU A 161 -0.77 -9.10 6.49
N ASN A 162 -0.46 -8.73 7.72
CA ASN A 162 -0.48 -9.62 8.88
C ASN A 162 -1.90 -9.73 9.43
N GLU A 163 -2.16 -10.76 10.23
CA GLU A 163 -3.45 -10.90 10.91
C GLU A 163 -3.75 -9.68 11.78
N ASN A 164 -5.00 -9.22 11.75
CA ASN A 164 -5.51 -7.99 12.35
C ASN A 164 -4.92 -6.68 11.78
N GLU A 165 -4.15 -6.73 10.69
CA GLU A 165 -3.62 -5.54 10.02
C GLU A 165 -4.64 -4.95 9.03
N THR A 166 -4.72 -3.61 9.01
CA THR A 166 -5.50 -2.86 8.03
C THR A 166 -4.58 -2.22 7.00
N SER A 167 -4.92 -2.40 5.73
CA SER A 167 -4.21 -1.81 4.61
C SER A 167 -4.20 -0.29 4.67
N SER A 168 -3.27 0.32 3.92
CA SER A 168 -3.42 1.72 3.52
C SER A 168 -4.73 1.93 2.75
N THR A 169 -5.20 3.18 2.69
CA THR A 169 -6.40 3.56 1.93
C THR A 169 -6.25 3.24 0.45
N ILE A 170 -7.16 2.42 -0.07
CA ILE A 170 -7.27 2.06 -1.47
C ILE A 170 -8.28 2.99 -2.14
N THR A 171 -7.83 3.71 -3.16
CA THR A 171 -8.61 4.74 -3.85
C THR A 171 -9.07 4.28 -5.23
N HIS A 172 -10.27 4.70 -5.62
CA HIS A 172 -10.77 4.55 -6.98
C HIS A 172 -10.03 5.52 -7.94
N PRO A 173 -9.65 5.09 -9.15
CA PRO A 173 -8.78 5.88 -10.04
C PRO A 173 -9.37 7.22 -10.50
N ASN A 174 -10.69 7.30 -10.70
CA ASN A 174 -11.35 8.50 -11.25
C ASN A 174 -12.35 9.17 -10.29
N ILE A 175 -12.60 8.60 -9.11
CA ILE A 175 -13.67 9.05 -8.21
C ILE A 175 -13.07 9.16 -6.82
N ALA A 176 -12.52 10.32 -6.50
CA ALA A 176 -11.75 10.54 -5.27
C ALA A 176 -12.51 10.22 -3.97
N ARG A 177 -13.86 10.27 -4.00
CA ARG A 177 -14.70 9.94 -2.84
C ARG A 177 -14.85 8.44 -2.60
N VAL A 178 -14.56 7.60 -3.60
CA VAL A 178 -14.64 6.14 -3.47
C VAL A 178 -13.28 5.65 -3.01
N GLN A 179 -13.22 5.29 -1.74
CA GLN A 179 -12.04 4.77 -1.09
C GLN A 179 -12.45 3.77 -0.03
N PHE A 180 -11.61 2.77 0.22
CA PHE A 180 -11.84 1.75 1.22
C PHE A 180 -10.51 1.22 1.76
N THR A 181 -10.54 0.46 2.85
CA THR A 181 -9.40 -0.32 3.34
C THR A 181 -9.78 -1.80 3.39
N LEU A 182 -8.77 -2.66 3.42
CA LEU A 182 -8.91 -4.09 3.69
C LEU A 182 -8.28 -4.38 5.05
N ASN A 183 -9.03 -4.99 5.95
CA ASN A 183 -8.52 -5.55 7.18
C ASN A 183 -8.42 -7.07 7.03
N LEU A 184 -7.25 -7.64 7.30
CA LEU A 184 -7.09 -9.09 7.38
C LEU A 184 -7.52 -9.53 8.77
N ALA A 185 -8.73 -10.05 8.93
CA ALA A 185 -9.22 -10.48 10.23
C ALA A 185 -8.57 -11.80 10.65
N VAL A 186 -8.49 -12.76 9.72
CA VAL A 186 -7.95 -14.10 9.95
C VAL A 186 -7.24 -14.57 8.68
N ALA A 187 -6.10 -15.25 8.82
CA ALA A 187 -5.45 -16.02 7.77
C ALA A 187 -5.53 -17.50 8.11
N ASP A 188 -6.23 -18.28 7.28
CA ASP A 188 -6.35 -19.72 7.46
C ASP A 188 -5.14 -20.42 6.85
N GLU A 189 -4.45 -21.23 7.64
CA GLU A 189 -3.29 -22.00 7.18
C GLU A 189 -3.49 -23.51 7.35
N THR A 190 -2.80 -24.27 6.52
CA THR A 190 -2.65 -25.72 6.66
C THR A 190 -1.17 -26.06 6.73
N CYS A 191 -0.79 -26.90 7.70
CA CYS A 191 0.58 -27.32 7.93
C CYS A 191 0.75 -28.83 7.74
N SER A 192 1.91 -29.25 7.23
CA SER A 192 2.28 -30.64 6.98
C SER A 192 3.74 -30.94 7.27
#